data_AF-A0A5K0UYZ2-F1
#
_entry.id   AF-A0A5K0UYZ2-F1
#
_cell.length_a   1.000
_cell.length_b   1.000
_cell.length_c   1.000
_cell.angle_alpha   90.00
_cell.angle_beta   90.00
_cell.angle_gamma   90.00
#
_symmetry.space_group_name_H-M   'P 1'
#
loop_
_entity.id
_entity.type
_entity.pdbx_description
1 polymer ?
#
loop_
_entity_poly.entity_id
_entity_poly.type
_entity_poly.pdbx_seq_one_letter_code
_entity_poly.pdbx_strand_id
1 'polypeptide(L)'
;VYALSRDGGIPFSTIWRRVHPKYKVPSNAVWLCAFICILLGLPILKVNVVFTAITSICTIGWVGGYAVPIFARMIMAENNFKPGPFYLGRASRPVCLVAFLWICYTCCVFLLPTFYPIEWANFNYAPIALGVALALIMLWWALDARKWFKGPVRNIDAQNEKV
;
A
#
# COMPACT_ATOMS: atom_id res chain seq x y z
N VAL A 1 -5.02 -3.57 7.78
CA VAL A 1 -5.61 -4.90 8.06
C VAL A 1 -7.08 -4.80 8.48
N TYR A 2 -7.43 -4.21 9.64
CA TYR A 2 -8.84 -4.16 10.11
C TYR A 2 -9.86 -3.64 9.09
N ALA A 3 -9.61 -2.47 8.48
CA ALA A 3 -10.53 -1.90 7.48
C ALA A 3 -10.70 -2.81 6.24
N LEU A 4 -9.59 -3.41 5.77
CA LEU A 4 -9.62 -4.35 4.65
C LEU A 4 -10.35 -5.66 5.02
N SER A 5 -10.17 -6.16 6.25
CA SER A 5 -10.94 -7.30 6.77
C SER A 5 -12.42 -6.99 6.94
N ARG A 6 -12.77 -5.74 7.31
CA ARG A 6 -14.17 -5.29 7.37
C ARG A 6 -14.84 -5.37 6.00
N ASP A 7 -14.10 -4.98 4.96
CA ASP A 7 -14.56 -4.98 3.58
C ASP A 7 -14.39 -6.36 2.90
N GLY A 8 -14.06 -7.41 3.67
CA GLY A 8 -13.92 -8.78 3.18
C GLY A 8 -12.64 -9.06 2.39
N GLY A 9 -11.75 -8.07 2.27
CA GLY A 9 -10.56 -8.08 1.41
C GLY A 9 -9.40 -8.99 1.82
N ILE A 10 -9.55 -9.82 2.86
CA ILE A 10 -8.48 -10.71 3.37
C ILE A 10 -9.06 -12.10 3.63
N PRO A 11 -8.36 -13.21 3.29
CA PRO A 11 -8.76 -14.54 3.71
C PRO A 11 -8.93 -14.61 5.24
N PHE A 12 -9.98 -15.28 5.70
CA PHE A 12 -10.40 -15.32 7.11
C PHE A 12 -10.75 -13.94 7.72
N SER A 13 -11.27 -13.02 6.91
CA SER A 13 -11.70 -11.67 7.29
C SER A 13 -12.55 -11.61 8.57
N THR A 14 -13.36 -12.62 8.86
CA THR A 14 -14.19 -12.75 10.08
C THR A 14 -13.38 -12.85 11.37
N ILE A 15 -12.15 -13.36 11.34
CA ILE A 15 -11.28 -13.48 12.52
C ILE A 15 -10.56 -12.15 12.78
N TRP A 16 -10.08 -11.51 11.71
CA TRP A 16 -9.28 -10.29 11.77
C TRP A 16 -10.11 -9.02 12.02
N ARG A 17 -11.40 -9.05 11.67
CA ARG A 17 -12.35 -7.96 11.95
C ARG A 17 -12.78 -7.92 13.42
N ARG A 18 -12.51 -8.94 14.24
CA ARG A 18 -12.95 -8.91 15.65
C ARG A 18 -12.21 -7.82 16.43
N VAL A 19 -12.99 -6.95 17.07
CA VAL A 19 -12.51 -5.89 17.96
C VAL A 19 -12.64 -6.37 19.39
N HIS A 20 -11.62 -6.13 20.22
CA HIS A 20 -11.64 -6.50 21.62
C HIS A 20 -12.71 -5.68 22.38
N PRO A 21 -13.61 -6.30 23.15
CA PRO A 21 -14.76 -5.61 23.78
C PRO A 21 -14.33 -4.53 24.79
N LYS A 22 -13.30 -4.79 25.59
CA LYS A 22 -12.77 -3.86 26.60
C LYS A 22 -11.93 -2.71 26.03
N TYR A 23 -10.95 -3.03 25.17
CA TYR A 23 -9.95 -2.07 24.70
C TYR A 23 -10.32 -1.40 23.36
N LYS A 24 -11.40 -1.83 22.71
CA LYS A 24 -11.87 -1.31 21.40
C LYS A 24 -10.80 -1.32 20.30
N VAL A 25 -9.79 -2.18 20.42
CA VAL A 25 -8.73 -2.37 19.43
C VAL A 25 -8.85 -3.73 18.72
N PRO A 26 -8.54 -3.82 17.42
CA PRO A 26 -8.52 -5.08 16.68
C PRO A 26 -7.25 -5.89 17.01
N SER A 27 -7.18 -6.50 18.20
CA SER A 27 -6.00 -7.20 18.71
C SER A 27 -5.51 -8.32 17.77
N ASN A 28 -6.42 -9.07 17.16
CA ASN A 28 -6.09 -10.15 16.24
C ASN A 28 -5.35 -9.64 14.99
N ALA A 29 -5.77 -8.48 14.47
CA ALA A 29 -5.11 -7.85 13.33
C ALA A 29 -3.70 -7.35 13.69
N VAL A 30 -3.51 -6.87 14.92
CA VAL A 30 -2.18 -6.42 15.41
C VAL A 30 -1.23 -7.61 15.54
N TRP A 31 -1.68 -8.71 16.14
CA TRP A 31 -0.88 -9.93 16.25
C TRP A 31 -0.54 -10.56 14.89
N LEU A 32 -1.46 -10.50 13.92
CA LEU A 32 -1.17 -10.91 12.55
C LEU A 32 -0.02 -10.10 11.94
N CYS A 33 -0.09 -8.76 12.05
CA CYS A 33 0.99 -7.89 11.56
C CYS A 33 2.31 -8.22 12.28
N ALA A 34 2.29 -8.34 13.60
CA ALA A 34 3.49 -8.63 14.40
C ALA A 34 4.13 -9.97 13.99
N PHE A 35 3.32 -11.01 13.82
CA PHE A 35 3.79 -12.33 13.40
C PHE A 35 4.43 -12.30 12.01
N ILE A 36 3.80 -11.62 11.04
CA ILE A 36 4.37 -11.44 9.69
C ILE A 36 5.69 -10.66 9.76
N CYS A 37 5.76 -9.59 10.54
CA CYS A 37 6.99 -8.82 10.72
C CYS A 37 8.12 -9.67 11.32
N ILE A 38 7.82 -10.52 12.31
CA ILE A 38 8.81 -11.43 12.90
C ILE A 38 9.31 -12.43 11.85
N LEU A 39 8.40 -13.05 11.10
CA LEU A 39 8.76 -14.00 10.04
C LEU A 39 9.64 -13.36 8.96
N LEU A 40 9.32 -12.15 8.52
CA LEU A 40 10.14 -11.40 7.56
C LEU A 40 11.46 -10.90 8.17
N GLY A 41 11.50 -10.71 9.49
CA GLY A 41 12.68 -10.27 10.23
C GLY A 41 13.71 -11.37 10.49
N LEU A 42 13.31 -12.64 10.59
CA LEU A 42 14.24 -13.75 10.86
C LEU A 42 15.36 -13.91 9.81
N PRO A 43 15.10 -13.83 8.49
CA PRO A 43 16.14 -13.93 7.47
C PRO A 43 17.17 -12.80 7.49
N ILE A 44 16.78 -11.61 7.99
CA ILE A 44 17.64 -10.42 8.07
C ILE A 44 18.88 -10.69 8.91
N LEU A 45 18.76 -11.52 9.96
CA LEU A 45 19.85 -11.82 10.89
C LEU A 45 21.02 -12.58 10.23
N LYS A 46 20.78 -13.23 9.09
CA LYS A 46 21.78 -14.09 8.43
C LYS A 46 22.32 -13.51 7.13
N VAL A 47 21.53 -12.69 6.43
CA VAL A 47 21.85 -12.26 5.06
C VAL A 47 21.60 -10.76 4.90
N ASN A 48 22.67 -9.97 4.78
CA ASN A 48 22.60 -8.52 4.58
C ASN A 48 21.84 -8.13 3.29
N VAL A 49 21.91 -8.96 2.26
CA VAL A 49 21.15 -8.77 1.01
C VAL A 49 19.64 -8.79 1.23
N VAL A 50 19.17 -9.61 2.17
CA VAL A 50 17.74 -9.70 2.48
C VAL A 50 17.29 -8.42 3.19
N PHE A 51 18.15 -7.84 4.04
CA PHE A 51 17.89 -6.54 4.66
C PHE A 51 17.73 -5.42 3.62
N THR A 52 18.67 -5.30 2.69
CA THR A 52 18.62 -4.27 1.64
C THR A 52 17.41 -4.47 0.72
N ALA A 53 17.10 -5.71 0.36
CA ALA A 53 15.91 -6.01 -0.45
C ALA A 53 14.60 -5.65 0.28
N ILE A 54 14.44 -6.03 1.55
CA ILE A 54 13.22 -5.73 2.33
C ILE A 54 13.04 -4.23 2.51
N THR A 55 14.11 -3.51 2.87
CA THR A 55 14.04 -2.04 3.07
C THR A 55 13.67 -1.30 1.78
N SER A 56 14.23 -1.70 0.64
CA SER A 56 13.82 -1.21 -0.69
C SER A 56 12.34 -1.48 -0.96
N ILE A 57 11.86 -2.71 -0.77
CA ILE A 57 10.46 -3.08 -1.04
C ILE A 57 9.49 -2.33 -0.12
N CYS A 58 9.80 -2.22 1.17
CA CYS A 58 8.99 -1.46 2.12
C CYS A 58 8.86 0.00 1.70
N THR A 59 9.94 0.62 1.26
CA THR A 59 9.95 2.02 0.83
C THR A 59 9.16 2.20 -0.47
N ILE A 60 9.36 1.33 -1.46
CA ILE A 60 8.61 1.35 -2.72
C ILE A 60 7.13 1.11 -2.48
N GLY A 61 6.77 0.15 -1.61
CA GLY A 61 5.38 -0.15 -1.28
C GLY A 61 4.69 1.01 -0.56
N TRP A 62 5.39 1.66 0.38
CA TRP A 62 4.87 2.80 1.12
C TRP A 62 4.69 4.03 0.23
N VAL A 63 5.75 4.44 -0.48
CA VAL A 63 5.76 5.63 -1.33
C VAL A 63 4.90 5.42 -2.59
N GLY A 64 4.98 4.23 -3.19
CA GLY A 64 4.14 3.83 -4.33
C GLY A 64 2.66 3.74 -3.99
N GLY A 65 2.31 3.40 -2.74
CA GLY A 65 0.93 3.45 -2.26
C GLY A 65 0.32 4.85 -2.34
N TYR A 66 1.12 5.90 -2.16
CA TYR A 66 0.68 7.29 -2.32
C TYR A 66 0.60 7.72 -3.80
N ALA A 67 1.31 7.05 -4.70
CA ALA A 67 1.23 7.36 -6.13
C ALA A 67 -0.19 7.19 -6.67
N VAL A 68 -0.93 6.17 -6.22
CA VAL A 68 -2.29 5.88 -6.70
C VAL A 68 -3.28 7.03 -6.46
N PRO A 69 -3.50 7.53 -5.22
CA PRO A 69 -4.41 8.66 -5.00
C PRO A 69 -3.89 9.97 -5.61
N ILE A 70 -2.58 10.20 -5.67
CA ILE A 70 -2.00 11.39 -6.32
C ILE A 70 -2.26 11.38 -7.82
N PHE A 71 -2.04 10.23 -8.47
CA PHE A 71 -2.30 10.05 -9.89
C PHE A 71 -3.79 10.13 -10.21
N ALA A 72 -4.64 9.50 -9.40
CA ALA A 72 -6.10 9.63 -9.51
C ALA A 72 -6.52 11.10 -9.42
N ARG A 73 -5.92 11.86 -8.50
CA ARG A 73 -6.17 13.30 -8.36
C ARG A 73 -5.74 14.11 -9.59
N MET A 74 -4.67 13.70 -10.28
CA MET A 74 -4.20 14.36 -11.51
C MET A 74 -5.14 14.13 -12.69
N ILE A 75 -5.67 12.90 -12.84
CA ILE A 75 -6.57 12.53 -13.93
C ILE A 75 -7.99 13.05 -13.71
N MET A 76 -8.43 13.11 -12.45
CA MET A 76 -9.80 13.52 -12.12
C MET A 76 -10.10 14.94 -12.60
N ALA A 77 -11.18 15.09 -13.36
CA ALA A 77 -11.69 16.39 -13.77
C ALA A 77 -12.13 17.21 -12.54
N GLU A 78 -11.87 18.52 -12.56
CA GLU A 78 -12.21 19.41 -11.44
C GLU A 78 -13.73 19.41 -11.14
N ASN A 79 -14.57 19.24 -12.16
CA ASN A 79 -16.03 19.16 -12.01
C ASN A 79 -16.51 17.97 -11.16
N ASN A 80 -15.73 16.90 -11.08
CA ASN A 80 -16.09 15.71 -10.29
C ASN A 80 -15.47 15.74 -8.90
N PHE A 81 -14.60 16.71 -8.60
CA PHE A 81 -13.88 16.79 -7.34
C PHE A 81 -14.62 17.71 -6.35
N LYS A 82 -15.05 17.15 -5.21
CA LYS A 82 -15.60 17.92 -4.09
C LYS A 82 -14.46 18.33 -3.15
N PRO A 83 -14.13 19.63 -3.02
CA PRO A 83 -13.09 20.08 -2.11
C PRO A 83 -13.47 19.84 -0.65
N GLY A 84 -12.50 19.35 0.12
CA GLY A 84 -12.62 19.28 1.58
C GLY A 84 -12.36 20.65 2.23
N PRO A 85 -12.34 20.72 3.57
CA PRO A 85 -12.08 21.96 4.31
C PRO A 85 -10.76 22.65 3.95
N PHE A 86 -9.80 21.88 3.43
CA PHE A 86 -8.53 22.37 2.92
C PHE A 86 -8.40 22.05 1.42
N TYR A 87 -8.16 23.08 0.60
CA TYR A 87 -7.98 22.94 -0.84
C TYR A 87 -6.92 23.91 -1.39
N LEU A 88 -5.90 23.37 -2.06
CA LEU A 88 -4.81 24.13 -2.68
C LEU A 88 -5.21 24.86 -3.98
N GLY A 89 -6.47 24.71 -4.43
CA GLY A 89 -6.92 25.37 -5.66
C GLY A 89 -6.10 24.96 -6.88
N ARG A 90 -5.69 25.99 -7.64
CA ARG A 90 -4.93 25.86 -8.90
C ARG A 90 -3.52 25.29 -8.70
N ALA A 91 -2.96 25.41 -7.48
CA ALA A 91 -1.66 24.83 -7.14
C ALA A 91 -1.71 23.31 -6.91
N SER A 92 -2.90 22.70 -6.79
CA SER A 92 -3.03 21.27 -6.52
C SER A 92 -2.40 20.39 -7.61
N ARG A 93 -2.64 20.71 -8.89
CA ARG A 93 -2.13 19.95 -10.03
C ARG A 93 -0.60 19.97 -10.18
N PRO A 94 0.09 21.12 -10.17
CA PRO A 94 1.55 21.13 -10.27
C PRO A 94 2.22 20.45 -9.06
N VAL A 95 1.66 20.61 -7.85
CA VAL A 95 2.19 19.92 -6.67
C VAL A 95 2.00 18.40 -6.78
N CYS A 96 0.85 17.93 -7.27
CA CYS A 96 0.63 16.50 -7.52
C CYS A 96 1.59 15.95 -8.58
N LEU A 97 1.87 16.71 -9.65
CA LEU A 97 2.83 16.32 -10.69
C LEU A 97 4.24 16.17 -10.10
N VAL A 98 4.71 17.16 -9.35
CA VAL A 98 6.04 17.12 -8.71
C VAL A 98 6.13 15.96 -7.73
N ALA A 99 5.10 15.76 -6.90
CA ALA A 99 5.05 14.63 -5.98
C ALA A 99 5.07 13.29 -6.70
N PHE A 100 4.31 13.14 -7.80
CA PHE A 100 4.29 11.92 -8.59
C PHE A 100 5.64 11.63 -9.24
N LEU A 101 6.28 12.64 -9.85
CA LEU A 101 7.62 12.49 -10.43
C LEU A 101 8.66 12.13 -9.37
N TRP A 102 8.58 12.70 -8.18
CA TRP A 102 9.43 12.35 -7.05
C TRP A 102 9.24 10.89 -6.61
N ILE A 103 8.00 10.42 -6.57
CA ILE A 103 7.70 9.01 -6.27
C ILE A 103 8.30 8.10 -7.35
N CYS A 104 8.15 8.42 -8.63
CA CYS A 104 8.76 7.66 -9.71
C CYS A 104 10.29 7.63 -9.60
N TYR A 105 10.92 8.78 -9.32
CA TYR A 105 12.35 8.89 -9.11
C TYR A 105 12.85 8.01 -7.96
N THR A 106 12.23 8.14 -6.78
CA THR A 106 12.60 7.33 -5.62
C THR A 106 12.42 5.84 -5.88
N CYS A 107 11.32 5.42 -6.50
CA CYS A 107 11.12 4.02 -6.87
C CYS A 107 12.24 3.49 -7.78
N CYS A 108 12.67 4.25 -8.79
CA CYS A 108 13.79 3.87 -9.66
C CYS A 108 15.10 3.73 -8.87
N VAL A 109 15.41 4.70 -7.99
CA VAL A 109 16.63 4.68 -7.17
C VAL A 109 16.66 3.48 -6.22
N PHE A 110 15.54 3.14 -5.58
CA PHE A 110 15.47 2.00 -4.66
C PHE A 110 15.52 0.63 -5.34
N LEU A 111 15.37 0.57 -6.67
CA LEU A 111 15.53 -0.64 -7.48
C LEU A 111 16.96 -0.82 -8.00
N LEU A 112 17.80 0.21 -7.94
CA LEU A 112 19.19 0.15 -8.39
C LEU A 112 20.08 -0.61 -7.37
N PRO A 113 21.18 -1.22 -7.84
CA PRO A 113 22.17 -1.84 -6.97
C PRO A 113 22.89 -0.77 -6.12
N THR A 114 23.11 -1.06 -4.84
CA THR A 114 23.74 -0.12 -3.89
C THR A 114 25.27 -0.14 -3.93
N PHE A 115 25.87 -1.16 -4.54
CA PHE A 115 27.32 -1.35 -4.60
C PHE A 115 27.77 -1.78 -6.00
N TYR A 116 29.00 -1.41 -6.35
CA TYR A 116 29.71 -1.85 -7.54
C TYR A 116 31.09 -2.39 -7.11
N PRO A 117 31.58 -3.53 -7.61
CA PRO A 117 31.00 -4.39 -8.66
C PRO A 117 29.76 -5.19 -8.20
N ILE A 118 28.89 -5.53 -9.16
CA ILE A 118 27.64 -6.28 -8.89
C ILE A 118 27.96 -7.77 -8.79
N GLU A 119 27.84 -8.31 -7.59
CA GLU A 119 27.93 -9.75 -7.33
C GLU A 119 26.58 -10.30 -6.89
N TRP A 120 26.34 -11.60 -7.11
CA TRP A 120 25.11 -12.28 -6.66
C TRP A 120 24.86 -12.14 -5.15
N ALA A 121 25.94 -12.00 -4.38
CA ALA A 121 25.91 -11.79 -2.94
C ALA A 121 25.65 -10.34 -2.51
N ASN A 122 25.56 -9.38 -3.44
CA ASN A 122 25.33 -7.95 -3.15
C ASN A 122 24.24 -7.31 -4.02
N PHE A 123 23.62 -8.09 -4.92
CA PHE A 123 22.56 -7.62 -5.80
C PHE A 123 21.30 -7.26 -5.00
N ASN A 124 20.67 -6.14 -5.36
CA ASN A 124 19.39 -5.77 -4.76
C ASN A 124 18.26 -6.60 -5.41
N TYR A 125 17.77 -7.63 -4.72
CA TYR A 125 16.69 -8.50 -5.21
C TYR A 125 15.28 -7.86 -5.11
N ALA A 126 15.17 -6.59 -4.69
CA ALA A 126 13.90 -5.87 -4.60
C ALA A 126 13.06 -5.87 -5.90
N PRO A 127 13.62 -5.66 -7.11
CA PRO A 127 12.84 -5.66 -8.35
C PRO A 127 12.16 -7.02 -8.63
N ILE A 128 12.87 -8.11 -8.36
CA ILE A 128 12.38 -9.48 -8.58
C ILE A 128 11.26 -9.77 -7.58
N ALA A 129 11.52 -9.50 -6.29
CA ALA A 129 10.53 -9.73 -5.24
C ALA A 129 9.27 -8.87 -5.45
N LEU A 130 9.42 -7.60 -5.85
CA LEU A 130 8.31 -6.73 -6.18
C LEU A 130 7.52 -7.25 -7.39
N GLY A 131 8.20 -7.67 -8.46
CA GLY A 131 7.56 -8.24 -9.65
C GLY A 131 6.74 -9.49 -9.33
N VAL A 132 7.30 -10.40 -8.54
CA VAL A 132 6.60 -11.62 -8.08
C VAL A 132 5.38 -11.25 -7.22
N ALA A 133 5.54 -10.34 -6.26
CA ALA A 133 4.45 -9.92 -5.40
C ALA A 133 3.29 -9.28 -6.19
N LEU A 134 3.61 -8.35 -7.10
CA LEU A 134 2.61 -7.72 -7.96
C LEU A 134 1.92 -8.72 -8.89
N ALA A 135 2.67 -9.66 -9.47
CA ALA A 135 2.11 -10.72 -10.31
C ALA A 135 1.14 -11.60 -9.53
N LEU A 136 1.49 -12.02 -8.31
CA LEU A 136 0.60 -12.81 -7.45
C LEU A 136 -0.68 -12.05 -7.08
N ILE A 137 -0.56 -10.75 -6.75
CA ILE A 137 -1.72 -9.90 -6.45
C ILE A 137 -2.61 -9.75 -7.69
N MET A 138 -2.04 -9.48 -8.86
CA MET A 138 -2.79 -9.37 -10.11
C MET A 138 -3.45 -10.68 -10.52
N LEU A 139 -2.77 -11.81 -10.31
CA LEU A 139 -3.32 -13.13 -10.57
C LEU A 139 -4.52 -13.40 -9.65
N TRP A 140 -4.39 -13.15 -8.35
CA TRP A 140 -5.49 -13.27 -7.41
C TRP A 140 -6.68 -12.37 -7.76
N TRP A 141 -6.39 -11.14 -8.19
CA TRP A 141 -7.40 -10.20 -8.68
C TRP A 141 -8.14 -10.72 -9.91
N ALA A 142 -7.40 -11.24 -10.90
CA ALA A 142 -7.96 -11.75 -12.16
C ALA A 142 -8.79 -13.03 -11.96
N LEU A 143 -8.37 -13.92 -11.06
CA LEU A 143 -9.04 -15.20 -10.82
C LEU A 143 -10.33 -15.04 -9.99
N ASP A 144 -10.27 -14.27 -8.90
CA ASP A 144 -11.34 -14.27 -7.89
C ASP A 144 -11.73 -12.87 -7.41
N ALA A 145 -10.78 -12.04 -6.98
CA ALA A 145 -11.11 -10.81 -6.24
C ALA A 145 -11.98 -9.82 -7.04
N ARG A 146 -11.83 -9.74 -8.37
CA ARG A 146 -12.68 -8.89 -9.22
C ARG A 146 -14.18 -9.23 -9.19
N LYS A 147 -14.54 -10.45 -8.78
CA LYS A 147 -15.94 -10.92 -8.81
C LYS A 147 -16.72 -10.52 -7.55
N TRP A 148 -16.03 -10.37 -6.42
CA TRP A 148 -16.68 -10.16 -5.12
C TRP A 148 -16.29 -8.84 -4.43
N PHE A 149 -15.18 -8.20 -4.82
CA PHE A 149 -14.73 -6.96 -4.19
C PHE A 149 -15.57 -5.75 -4.66
N LYS A 150 -16.47 -5.26 -3.79
CA LYS A 150 -17.37 -4.13 -4.09
C LYS A 150 -16.83 -2.74 -3.68
N GLY A 151 -15.56 -2.66 -3.28
CA GLY A 151 -14.93 -1.43 -2.81
C GLY A 151 -15.25 -1.09 -1.35
N PRO A 152 -14.71 0.03 -0.83
CA PRO A 152 -14.82 0.39 0.58
C PRO A 152 -16.26 0.73 0.98
N VAL A 153 -16.74 0.10 2.07
CA VAL A 153 -18.08 0.34 2.60
C VAL A 153 -18.15 1.74 3.23
N ARG A 154 -19.03 2.60 2.69
CA ARG A 154 -19.29 3.95 3.25
C ARG A 154 -19.91 3.79 4.64
N ASN A 155 -19.36 4.50 5.63
CA ASN A 155 -19.82 4.47 7.03
C ASN A 155 -20.68 5.70 7.39
N ILE A 156 -21.00 6.54 6.40
CA ILE A 156 -21.81 7.74 6.56
C ILE A 156 -22.89 7.65 5.50
N ASP A 157 -24.13 7.46 5.94
CA ASP A 157 -25.30 7.68 5.09
C ASP A 157 -25.25 9.14 4.64
N ALA A 158 -25.44 9.40 3.35
CA ALA A 158 -25.52 10.77 2.86
C ALA A 158 -26.62 11.47 3.65
N GLN A 159 -26.24 12.32 4.60
CA GLN A 159 -27.17 13.11 5.37
C GLN A 159 -27.94 13.94 4.34
N ASN A 160 -29.24 13.68 4.23
CA ASN A 160 -30.16 14.44 3.40
C ASN A 160 -30.13 15.90 3.90
N GLU A 161 -29.21 16.71 3.39
CA GLU A 161 -29.29 18.17 3.47
C GLU A 161 -30.41 18.63 2.54
N LYS A 162 -31.64 18.50 3.04
CA LYS A 162 -32.73 19.40 2.70
C LYS A 162 -32.98 20.25 3.94
N VAL A 163 -32.33 21.41 4.00
CA VAL A 163 -32.79 22.57 4.79
C VAL A 163 -32.81 23.75 3.85
#